data_AF-A0A536GDT4-F1
#
_entry.id   AF-A0A536GDT4-F1
#
_cell.length_a   1.000
_cell.length_b   1.000
_cell.length_c   1.000
_cell.angle_alpha   90.00
_cell.angle_beta   90.00
_cell.angle_gamma   90.00
#
_symmetry.space_group_name_H-M   'P 1'
#
loop_
_entity.id
_entity.type
_entity.pdbx_description
1 polymer ?
#
loop_
_entity_poly.entity_id
_entity_poly.type
_entity_poly.pdbx_seq_one_letter_code
_entity_poly.pdbx_strand_id
1 'polypeptide(L)'
;MSAPSRLPDVHRPDVRRPDVRRRSWLEVRWRQFRNAPRPVVRAVLASLVVAIVLGLGYLVYDVAIRRGMALPGGDLRTLYLVADVVVVLIVGSVVTWVVVPQPRGSGDRTTRSVWSAALGFFAAVPISYLVLVVVVQILEPLIG
;
A
#
# COMPACT_ATOMS: atom_id res chain seq x y z
N MET A 1 -41.59 23.19 57.86
CA MET A 1 -42.40 22.38 56.92
C MET A 1 -42.02 22.80 55.51
N SER A 2 -41.26 21.97 54.81
CA SER A 2 -40.68 22.28 53.49
C SER A 2 -41.61 21.77 52.40
N ALA A 3 -42.06 22.65 51.50
CA ALA A 3 -42.84 22.29 50.32
C ALA A 3 -41.88 21.96 49.14
N PRO A 4 -42.13 20.90 48.36
CA PRO A 4 -41.33 20.62 47.16
C PRO A 4 -41.82 21.48 45.99
N SER A 5 -40.96 22.36 45.50
CA SER A 5 -41.15 23.09 44.25
C SER A 5 -41.07 22.12 43.06
N ARG A 6 -42.21 21.77 42.48
CA ARG A 6 -42.27 21.10 41.17
C ARG A 6 -41.83 22.11 40.11
N LEU A 7 -40.63 21.89 39.55
CA LEU A 7 -40.20 22.55 38.33
C LEU A 7 -41.15 22.17 37.18
N PRO A 8 -41.54 23.11 36.31
CA PRO A 8 -42.35 22.80 35.14
C PRO A 8 -41.56 21.91 34.18
N ASP A 9 -42.19 20.82 33.71
CA ASP A 9 -41.67 19.96 32.66
C ASP A 9 -41.45 20.80 31.39
N VAL A 10 -40.19 21.14 31.14
CA VAL A 10 -39.76 21.78 29.90
C VAL A 10 -39.95 20.75 28.79
N HIS A 11 -41.03 20.92 28.02
CA HIS A 11 -41.32 20.16 26.82
C HIS A 11 -40.19 20.38 25.82
N ARG A 12 -39.16 19.52 25.86
CA ARG A 12 -38.08 19.55 24.88
C ARG A 12 -38.67 19.11 23.55
N PRO A 13 -38.61 19.93 22.48
CA PRO A 13 -39.06 19.50 21.18
C PRO A 13 -38.28 18.24 20.80
N ASP A 14 -39.00 17.19 20.40
CA ASP A 14 -38.41 15.96 19.88
C ASP A 14 -37.47 16.32 18.73
N VAL A 15 -36.18 16.39 19.04
CA VAL A 15 -35.13 16.47 18.02
C VAL A 15 -35.17 15.13 17.32
N ARG A 16 -35.94 15.04 16.23
CA ARG A 16 -35.89 13.92 15.29
C ARG A 16 -34.44 13.78 14.87
N ARG A 17 -33.72 12.84 15.51
CA ARG A 17 -32.37 12.50 15.10
C ARG A 17 -32.49 12.09 13.64
N PRO A 18 -31.77 12.73 12.70
CA PRO A 18 -31.87 12.36 11.29
C PRO A 18 -31.60 10.86 11.20
N ASP A 19 -32.51 10.13 10.56
CA ASP A 19 -32.40 8.68 10.37
C ASP A 19 -31.00 8.38 9.84
N VAL A 20 -30.17 7.76 10.70
CA VAL A 20 -28.86 7.29 10.31
C VAL A 20 -29.11 6.17 9.33
N ARG A 21 -29.18 6.50 8.03
CA ARG A 21 -29.26 5.53 6.93
C ARG A 21 -28.19 4.49 7.22
N ARG A 22 -28.60 3.27 7.60
CA ARG A 22 -27.70 2.13 7.79
C ARG A 22 -27.09 1.82 6.42
N ARG A 23 -26.00 2.51 6.08
CA ARG A 23 -25.28 2.26 4.84
C ARG A 23 -24.71 0.86 4.90
N SER A 24 -24.83 0.15 3.79
CA SER A 24 -24.27 -1.19 3.68
C SER A 24 -22.76 -1.12 3.92
N TRP A 25 -22.24 -2.08 4.67
CA TRP A 25 -20.83 -2.16 5.02
C TRP A 25 -19.91 -2.15 3.79
N LEU A 26 -20.38 -2.73 2.68
CA LEU A 26 -19.72 -2.72 1.38
C LEU A 26 -19.58 -1.31 0.81
N GLU A 27 -20.61 -0.48 0.91
CA GLU A 27 -20.57 0.90 0.42
C GLU A 27 -19.65 1.78 1.28
N VAL A 28 -19.59 1.53 2.59
CA VAL A 28 -18.67 2.20 3.51
C VAL A 28 -17.21 1.83 3.18
N ARG A 29 -16.92 0.53 3.00
CA ARG A 29 -15.57 0.07 2.61
C ARG A 29 -15.16 0.56 1.24
N TRP A 30 -16.06 0.54 0.27
CA TRP A 30 -15.79 1.02 -1.08
C TRP A 30 -15.44 2.52 -1.09
N ARG A 31 -16.19 3.34 -0.34
CA ARG A 31 -15.86 4.76 -0.17
C ARG A 31 -14.55 4.97 0.58
N GLN A 32 -14.27 4.20 1.61
CA GLN A 32 -12.99 4.27 2.35
C GLN A 32 -11.79 3.90 1.47
N PHE A 33 -11.96 2.92 0.58
CA PHE A 33 -10.95 2.56 -0.41
C PHE A 33 -10.75 3.68 -1.44
N ARG A 34 -11.84 4.26 -1.98
CA ARG A 34 -11.77 5.37 -2.94
C ARG A 34 -11.23 6.67 -2.34
N ASN A 35 -11.55 6.96 -1.08
CA ASN A 35 -11.07 8.14 -0.35
C ASN A 35 -9.86 7.82 0.54
N ALA A 36 -9.14 6.72 0.27
CA ALA A 36 -7.95 6.39 1.01
C ALA A 36 -6.94 7.55 0.93
N PRO A 37 -6.14 7.79 1.98
CA PRO A 37 -5.12 8.83 1.96
C PRO A 37 -4.24 8.65 0.72
N ARG A 38 -4.35 9.60 -0.21
CA ARG A 38 -3.55 9.68 -1.45
C ARG A 38 -2.07 9.30 -1.30
N PRO A 39 -1.36 9.65 -0.20
CA PRO A 39 0.01 9.23 -0.01
C PRO A 39 0.23 7.70 -0.03
N VAL A 40 -0.67 6.92 0.59
CA VAL A 40 -0.51 5.45 0.66
C VAL A 40 -0.67 4.84 -0.73
N VAL A 41 -1.69 5.27 -1.48
CA VAL A 41 -1.95 4.78 -2.84
C VAL A 41 -0.77 5.06 -3.76
N ARG A 42 -0.16 6.25 -3.66
CA ARG A 42 1.02 6.61 -4.48
C ARG A 42 2.22 5.74 -4.14
N ALA A 43 2.46 5.44 -2.87
CA ALA A 43 3.56 4.58 -2.46
C ALA A 43 3.40 3.14 -2.97
N VAL A 44 2.20 2.57 -2.83
CA VAL A 44 1.89 1.22 -3.33
C VAL A 44 2.02 1.14 -4.84
N LEU A 45 1.47 2.12 -5.57
CA LEU A 45 1.58 2.17 -7.03
C LEU A 45 3.04 2.32 -7.50
N ALA A 46 3.85 3.12 -6.82
CA ALA A 46 5.26 3.27 -7.15
C ALA A 46 6.01 1.93 -7.02
N SER A 47 5.83 1.23 -5.89
CA SER A 47 6.43 -0.10 -5.67
C SER A 47 5.98 -1.12 -6.72
N LEU A 48 4.68 -1.11 -7.06
CA LEU A 48 4.13 -2.00 -8.07
C LEU A 48 4.73 -1.76 -9.45
N VAL A 49 4.84 -0.49 -9.87
CA VAL A 49 5.45 -0.13 -11.16
C VAL A 49 6.92 -0.56 -11.21
N VAL A 50 7.69 -0.31 -10.15
CA VAL A 50 9.10 -0.72 -10.08
C VAL A 50 9.24 -2.23 -10.19
N ALA A 51 8.43 -2.98 -9.45
CA ALA A 51 8.43 -4.44 -9.50
C ALA A 51 8.09 -4.95 -10.92
N ILE A 52 7.08 -4.38 -11.58
CA ILE A 52 6.73 -4.77 -12.96
C ILE A 52 7.88 -4.51 -13.92
N VAL A 53 8.53 -3.35 -13.84
CA VAL A 53 9.64 -3.00 -14.73
C VAL A 53 10.82 -3.96 -14.55
N LEU A 54 11.20 -4.26 -13.30
CA LEU A 54 12.30 -5.16 -13.01
C LEU A 54 11.97 -6.61 -13.40
N GLY A 55 10.75 -7.07 -13.12
CA GLY A 55 10.26 -8.39 -13.51
C GLY A 55 10.21 -8.59 -15.03
N LEU A 56 9.82 -7.57 -15.80
CA LEU A 56 9.92 -7.60 -17.26
C LEU A 56 11.37 -7.62 -17.74
N GLY A 57 12.27 -6.89 -17.07
CA GLY A 57 13.71 -6.95 -17.34
C GLY A 57 14.28 -8.34 -17.11
N TYR A 58 13.90 -9.01 -16.01
CA TYR A 58 14.25 -10.41 -15.75
C TYR A 58 13.78 -11.31 -16.89
N LEU A 59 12.52 -11.17 -17.31
CA LEU A 59 11.96 -12.00 -18.38
C LEU A 59 12.70 -11.84 -19.71
N VAL A 60 13.08 -10.61 -20.06
CA VAL A 60 13.92 -10.36 -21.25
C VAL A 60 15.29 -11.02 -21.13
N TYR A 61 15.92 -10.94 -19.96
CA TYR A 61 17.21 -11.59 -19.68
C TYR A 61 17.12 -13.11 -19.75
N ASP A 62 16.08 -13.69 -19.17
CA ASP A 62 15.81 -15.12 -19.16
C ASP A 62 15.64 -15.68 -20.58
N VAL A 63 14.81 -15.01 -21.40
CA VAL A 63 14.58 -15.34 -22.82
C VAL A 63 15.87 -15.20 -23.64
N ALA A 64 16.68 -14.17 -23.37
CA ALA A 64 17.97 -13.97 -24.03
C ALA A 64 18.93 -15.14 -23.82
N ILE A 65 19.05 -15.64 -22.58
CA ILE A 65 19.87 -16.81 -22.25
C ILE A 65 19.30 -18.08 -22.93
N ARG A 66 17.98 -18.29 -22.93
CA ARG A 66 17.36 -19.48 -23.58
C ARG A 66 17.60 -19.52 -25.08
N ARG A 67 17.69 -18.35 -25.71
CA ARG A 67 18.03 -18.20 -27.14
C ARG A 67 19.52 -18.36 -27.43
N GLY A 68 20.34 -18.68 -26.42
CA GLY A 68 21.77 -18.95 -26.58
C GLY A 68 22.66 -17.71 -26.63
N MET A 69 22.17 -16.54 -26.20
CA MET A 69 23.05 -15.37 -26.06
C MET A 69 23.99 -15.57 -24.87
N ALA A 70 25.30 -15.64 -25.16
CA ALA A 70 26.33 -15.70 -24.14
C ALA A 70 26.47 -14.32 -23.45
N LEU A 71 25.75 -14.15 -22.36
CA LEU A 71 25.80 -12.96 -21.53
C LEU A 71 27.00 -13.03 -20.56
N PRO A 72 27.73 -11.92 -20.34
CA PRO A 72 28.88 -11.91 -19.46
C PRO A 72 28.46 -12.23 -18.01
N GLY A 73 29.01 -13.30 -17.44
CA GLY A 73 28.75 -13.72 -16.06
C GLY A 73 27.99 -15.04 -15.89
N GLY A 74 27.54 -15.69 -16.97
CA GLY A 74 26.87 -17.00 -16.91
C GLY A 74 25.39 -16.92 -16.47
N ASP A 75 24.91 -17.94 -15.74
CA ASP A 75 23.53 -17.96 -15.23
C ASP A 75 23.37 -17.08 -13.99
N LEU A 76 22.92 -15.85 -14.20
CA LEU A 76 22.68 -14.84 -13.16
C LEU A 76 21.19 -14.69 -12.80
N ARG A 77 20.32 -15.61 -13.23
CA ARG A 77 18.85 -15.50 -13.03
C ARG A 77 18.47 -15.34 -11.57
N THR A 78 19.05 -16.18 -10.70
CA THR A 78 18.84 -16.10 -9.25
C THR A 78 19.27 -14.75 -8.67
N LEU A 79 20.43 -14.23 -9.10
CA LEU A 79 20.91 -12.92 -8.66
C LEU A 79 19.93 -11.81 -9.08
N TYR A 80 19.39 -11.91 -10.29
CA TYR A 80 18.44 -10.95 -10.82
C TYR A 80 17.13 -10.95 -10.04
N LEU A 81 16.59 -12.14 -9.70
CA LEU A 81 15.40 -12.27 -8.85
C LEU A 81 15.64 -11.71 -7.45
N VAL A 82 16.81 -11.97 -6.85
CA VAL A 82 17.18 -11.41 -5.55
C VAL A 82 17.28 -9.88 -5.64
N ALA A 83 17.90 -9.35 -6.70
CA ALA A 83 18.03 -7.92 -6.92
C ALA A 83 16.65 -7.25 -7.10
N ASP A 84 15.74 -7.87 -7.85
CA ASP A 84 14.35 -7.41 -8.00
C ASP A 84 13.70 -7.21 -6.63
N VAL A 85 13.70 -8.25 -5.80
CA VAL A 85 13.12 -8.20 -4.44
C VAL A 85 13.76 -7.09 -3.63
N VAL A 86 15.10 -7.03 -3.57
CA VAL A 86 15.82 -6.05 -2.77
C VAL A 86 15.50 -4.62 -3.23
N VAL A 87 15.48 -4.36 -4.53
CA VAL A 87 15.17 -3.02 -5.06
C VAL A 87 13.72 -2.65 -4.77
N VAL A 88 12.76 -3.56 -4.95
CA VAL A 88 11.35 -3.30 -4.65
C VAL A 88 11.15 -2.99 -3.16
N LEU A 89 11.82 -3.72 -2.26
CA LEU A 89 11.77 -3.46 -0.82
C LEU A 89 12.36 -2.08 -0.47
N ILE A 90 13.52 -1.74 -1.05
CA ILE A 90 14.16 -0.44 -0.82
C ILE A 90 13.25 0.69 -1.33
N VAL A 91 12.77 0.59 -2.56
CA VAL A 91 11.93 1.62 -3.18
C VAL A 91 10.62 1.77 -2.41
N GLY A 92 9.95 0.67 -2.05
CA GLY A 92 8.72 0.74 -1.27
C GLY A 92 8.91 1.36 0.11
N SER A 93 10.03 1.05 0.77
CA SER A 93 10.40 1.67 2.05
C SER A 93 10.68 3.16 1.92
N VAL A 94 11.50 3.55 0.93
CA VAL A 94 11.90 4.95 0.69
C VAL A 94 10.71 5.81 0.25
N VAL A 95 9.92 5.34 -0.71
CA VAL A 95 8.76 6.09 -1.21
C VAL A 95 7.74 6.27 -0.09
N THR A 96 7.48 5.23 0.72
CA THR A 96 6.54 5.36 1.85
C THR A 96 7.06 6.35 2.90
N TRP A 97 8.36 6.31 3.22
CA TRP A 97 8.98 7.26 4.13
C TRP A 97 8.91 8.72 3.64
N VAL A 98 9.03 8.96 2.33
CA VAL A 98 8.92 10.30 1.74
C VAL A 98 7.47 10.76 1.63
N VAL A 99 6.56 9.86 1.25
CA VAL A 99 5.21 10.21 0.82
C VAL A 99 4.21 10.22 1.99
N VAL A 100 4.38 9.39 3.02
CA VAL A 100 3.44 9.34 4.16
C VAL A 100 3.63 10.58 5.04
N PRO A 101 2.63 11.49 5.09
CA PRO A 101 2.69 12.65 5.99
C PRO A 101 2.53 12.16 7.42
N GLN A 102 3.41 12.65 8.30
CA GLN A 102 3.33 12.30 9.72
C GLN A 102 2.15 12.98 10.40
N PRO A 103 1.58 12.38 11.46
CA PRO A 103 0.60 13.05 12.30
C PRO A 103 1.24 14.31 12.88
N ARG A 104 0.72 15.49 12.49
CA ARG A 104 1.08 16.74 13.14
C ARG A 104 0.42 16.74 14.53
N GLY A 105 1.15 16.27 15.53
CA GLY A 105 0.90 16.71 16.91
C GLY A 105 1.21 18.20 17.01
N SER A 106 0.64 18.89 17.99
CA SER A 106 0.70 20.35 18.21
C SER A 106 2.10 20.93 18.52
N GLY A 107 3.18 20.36 17.97
CA GLY A 107 4.55 20.75 18.21
C GLY A 107 5.28 21.11 16.91
N ASP A 108 6.13 22.13 17.01
CA ASP A 108 6.82 22.84 15.91
C ASP A 108 7.88 22.02 15.14
N ARG A 109 8.08 20.72 15.44
CA ARG A 109 9.14 19.90 14.83
C ARG A 109 8.59 18.63 14.18
N THR A 110 8.86 18.50 12.88
CA THR A 110 8.55 17.31 12.07
C THR A 110 9.69 16.30 12.21
N THR A 111 9.56 15.29 13.08
CA THR A 111 10.56 14.22 13.24
C THR A 111 10.20 13.01 12.39
N ARG A 112 10.80 12.88 11.19
CA ARG A 112 10.61 11.72 10.30
C ARG A 112 10.80 10.40 11.08
N SER A 113 9.77 9.57 11.14
CA SER A 113 9.77 8.34 11.95
C SER A 113 10.08 7.14 11.08
N VAL A 114 11.02 6.33 11.55
CA VAL A 114 11.43 5.05 10.93
C VAL A 114 10.24 4.10 10.74
N TRP A 115 9.20 4.24 11.57
CA TRP A 115 7.93 3.52 11.46
C TRP A 115 7.22 3.66 10.09
N SER A 116 7.33 4.81 9.43
CA SER A 116 6.77 4.99 8.09
C SER A 116 7.49 4.17 7.02
N ALA A 117 8.81 4.01 7.15
CA ALA A 117 9.60 3.15 6.26
C ALA A 117 9.24 1.67 6.46
N ALA A 118 9.03 1.23 7.71
CA ALA A 118 8.63 -0.13 8.03
C ALA A 118 7.28 -0.51 7.39
N LEU A 119 6.30 0.40 7.37
CA LEU A 119 5.04 0.18 6.66
C LEU A 119 5.24 0.01 5.15
N GLY A 120 6.15 0.77 4.56
CA GLY A 120 6.51 0.63 3.14
C GLY A 120 7.18 -0.70 2.84
N PHE A 121 8.06 -1.15 3.73
CA PHE A 121 8.70 -2.46 3.65
C PHE A 121 7.65 -3.59 3.69
N PHE A 122 6.76 -3.59 4.69
CA PHE A 122 5.71 -4.61 4.80
C PHE A 122 4.74 -4.63 3.63
N ALA A 123 4.44 -3.47 3.03
CA ALA A 123 3.62 -3.40 1.83
C ALA A 123 4.35 -3.91 0.58
N ALA A 124 5.67 -3.73 0.49
CA ALA A 124 6.46 -4.15 -0.66
C ALA A 124 6.67 -5.67 -0.76
N VAL A 125 6.75 -6.38 0.37
CA VAL A 125 6.92 -7.85 0.42
C VAL A 125 5.84 -8.62 -0.37
N PRO A 126 4.52 -8.43 -0.14
CA PRO A 126 3.51 -9.15 -0.92
C PRO A 126 3.47 -8.70 -2.38
N ILE A 127 3.83 -7.44 -2.68
CA ILE A 127 3.87 -6.93 -4.06
C ILE A 127 4.97 -7.63 -4.85
N SER A 128 6.19 -7.72 -4.31
CA SER A 128 7.30 -8.39 -4.98
C SER A 128 6.99 -9.87 -5.21
N TYR A 129 6.42 -10.54 -4.21
CA TYR A 129 5.98 -11.93 -4.35
C TYR A 129 4.98 -12.10 -5.50
N LEU A 130 3.91 -11.29 -5.55
CA LEU A 130 2.88 -11.43 -6.58
C LEU A 130 3.43 -11.17 -7.99
N VAL A 131 4.29 -10.17 -8.14
CA VAL A 131 4.92 -9.89 -9.45
C VAL A 131 5.81 -11.04 -9.87
N LEU A 132 6.66 -11.56 -8.97
CA LEU A 132 7.49 -12.72 -9.28
C LEU A 132 6.67 -13.95 -9.62
N VAL A 133 5.57 -14.21 -8.91
CA VAL A 133 4.64 -15.29 -9.24
C VAL A 133 4.10 -15.12 -10.65
N VAL A 134 3.64 -13.93 -11.03
CA VAL A 134 3.13 -13.68 -12.38
C VAL A 134 4.24 -13.85 -13.42
N VAL A 135 5.44 -13.33 -13.17
CA VAL A 135 6.55 -13.41 -14.12
C VAL A 135 7.02 -14.86 -14.30
N VAL A 136 7.33 -15.55 -13.21
CA VAL A 136 7.95 -16.89 -13.25
C VAL A 136 6.94 -17.99 -13.51
N GLN A 137 5.73 -17.90 -12.94
CA GLN A 137 4.74 -18.97 -13.04
C GLN A 137 3.74 -18.78 -14.18
N ILE A 138 3.55 -17.56 -14.69
CA ILE A 138 2.59 -17.29 -15.78
C ILE A 138 3.33 -16.91 -17.05
N LEU A 139 4.14 -15.85 -17.03
CA LEU A 139 4.75 -15.31 -18.24
C LEU A 139 5.87 -16.18 -18.80
N GLU A 140 6.80 -16.62 -17.95
CA GLU A 140 7.91 -17.47 -18.33
C GLU A 140 7.46 -18.76 -19.04
N PRO A 141 6.52 -19.58 -18.52
CA PRO A 141 6.05 -20.77 -19.23
C PRO A 141 5.25 -20.47 -20.51
N LEU A 142 4.64 -19.29 -20.63
CA LEU A 142 3.94 -18.88 -21.86
C LEU A 142 4.91 -18.47 -22.97
N ILE A 143 6.08 -17.94 -22.60
CA ILE A 143 7.01 -17.30 -23.54
C ILE A 143 8.20 -18.22 -23.88
N GLY A 144 8.47 -19.22 -23.04
CA GLY A 144 9.34 -20.34 -23.36
C GLY A 144 10.62 -20.37 -22.56
#